data_AF-A0A534T341-F1
#
_entry.id   AF-A0A534T341-F1
#
_cell.length_a   1.000
_cell.length_b   1.000
_cell.length_c   1.000
_cell.angle_alpha   90.00
_cell.angle_beta   90.00
_cell.angle_gamma   90.00
#
_symmetry.space_group_name_H-M   'P 1'
#
loop_
_entity.id
_entity.type
_entity.pdbx_description
1 polymer ?
#
loop_
_entity_poly.entity_id
_entity_poly.type
_entity_poly.pdbx_seq_one_letter_code
_entity_poly.pdbx_strand_id
1 'polypeptide(L)'
;MQLGTILWAFWMLREPRRWRWGVPVALTISIEVCITTAASGILTRDLATTSLLFIIFTTATATFLPWGARPQLAMVGVASLAVLWNTVALDLSAAAASYPAVAMILAFVTSVYIAWDSQRDQRERRQAEEALAAAKRHSDAEAEVSAALARVGREMIALVDTPGILECLCRVTTEVLRCGSSQTWIFQPERDAYVLVAGHDALPDAPSADPVQVPRACIAPLLAALQREELVEVDEPAGFPAPEGAGVRLHGALRHGDDIIAIHTAVLSEPESRFSRQQRRLMEGVTQIASLALTNARLVEELGHASRIKSEFVSTISHELRTPINVILGYAEMVEEETPATDPRHVFVLRIAVAGRELLELIESTLEIGRIEAARDEVRLESVPLRAFWTELGQGCARLPRRPEVRLEWDDGVEDVALVTDP
;
A
#
# COMPACT_ATOMS: atom_id res chain seq x y z
N MET A 1 -12.95 44.09 51.81
CA MET A 1 -11.90 43.09 51.49
C MET A 1 -12.48 41.83 50.86
N GLN A 2 -13.44 41.13 51.51
CA GLN A 2 -13.97 39.83 51.04
C GLN A 2 -14.56 39.81 49.61
N LEU A 3 -15.26 40.87 49.17
CA LEU A 3 -15.77 40.96 47.79
C LEU A 3 -14.66 41.01 46.73
N GLY A 4 -13.52 41.64 47.06
CA GLY A 4 -12.38 41.74 46.16
C GLY A 4 -11.67 40.40 45.98
N THR A 5 -11.55 39.60 47.04
CA THR A 5 -11.00 38.24 46.99
C THR A 5 -11.90 37.28 46.22
N ILE A 6 -13.22 37.41 46.35
CA ILE A 6 -14.21 36.57 45.62
C ILE A 6 -14.22 36.89 44.12
N LEU A 7 -14.23 38.18 43.75
CA LEU A 7 -14.16 38.62 42.33
C LEU A 7 -12.85 38.20 41.66
N TRP A 8 -11.73 38.28 42.40
CA TRP A 8 -10.44 37.85 41.90
C TRP A 8 -10.35 36.32 41.73
N ALA A 9 -10.93 35.55 42.66
CA ALA A 9 -11.04 34.09 42.54
C ALA A 9 -11.86 33.68 41.30
N PHE A 10 -12.98 34.37 41.05
CA PHE A 10 -13.84 34.12 39.89
C PHE A 10 -13.13 34.46 38.57
N TRP A 11 -12.33 35.52 38.55
CA TRP A 11 -11.49 35.88 37.40
C TRP A 11 -10.39 34.83 37.13
N MET A 12 -9.75 34.32 38.19
CA MET A 12 -8.68 33.33 38.09
C MET A 12 -9.17 31.94 37.64
N LEU A 13 -10.42 31.57 37.97
CA LEU A 13 -11.07 30.35 37.49
C LEU A 13 -11.41 30.38 36.00
N ARG A 14 -11.37 31.55 35.35
CA ARG A 14 -11.72 31.72 33.94
C ARG A 14 -10.55 31.46 32.97
N GLU A 15 -9.31 31.42 33.46
CA GLU A 15 -8.11 31.18 32.63
C GLU A 15 -7.37 29.87 33.01
N PRO A 16 -7.58 28.76 32.28
CA PRO A 16 -7.06 27.44 32.64
C PRO A 16 -5.53 27.30 32.58
N ARG A 17 -4.81 28.28 31.99
CA ARG A 17 -3.34 28.26 31.85
C ARG A 17 -2.58 28.63 33.14
N ARG A 18 -3.23 29.14 34.19
CA ARG A 18 -2.59 29.56 35.47
C ARG A 18 -2.82 28.60 36.65
N TRP A 19 -3.26 27.37 36.37
CA TRP A 19 -3.71 26.42 37.40
C TRP A 19 -2.61 25.94 38.38
N ARG A 20 -1.32 26.15 38.10
CA ARG A 20 -0.25 25.85 39.08
C ARG A 20 -0.41 26.63 40.39
N TRP A 21 -0.97 27.84 40.33
CA TRP A 21 -1.28 28.65 41.52
C TRP A 21 -2.79 28.66 41.86
N GLY A 22 -3.65 28.20 40.96
CA GLY A 22 -5.11 28.23 41.16
C GLY A 22 -5.61 27.37 42.31
N VAL A 23 -5.07 26.14 42.46
CA VAL A 23 -5.45 25.25 43.58
C VAL A 23 -5.05 25.83 44.95
N PRO A 24 -3.78 26.21 45.20
CA PRO A 24 -3.41 26.75 46.52
C PRO A 24 -4.10 28.08 46.83
N VAL A 25 -4.33 28.93 45.82
CA VAL A 25 -5.08 30.18 45.99
C VAL A 25 -6.53 29.91 46.35
N ALA A 26 -7.24 29.08 45.59
CA ALA A 26 -8.62 28.73 45.88
C ALA A 26 -8.74 28.10 47.29
N LEU A 27 -7.75 27.30 47.69
CA LEU A 27 -7.75 26.62 48.98
C LEU A 27 -7.59 27.65 50.11
N THR A 28 -6.68 28.60 49.94
CA THR A 28 -6.45 29.70 50.89
C THR A 28 -7.71 30.54 51.06
N ILE A 29 -8.37 30.92 49.96
CA ILE A 29 -9.62 31.69 50.00
C ILE A 29 -10.73 30.89 50.69
N SER A 30 -10.83 29.60 50.39
CA SER A 30 -11.85 28.74 51.01
C SER A 30 -11.62 28.60 52.52
N ILE A 31 -10.36 28.52 52.96
CA ILE A 31 -9.99 28.52 54.37
C ILE A 31 -10.36 29.86 55.04
N GLU A 32 -10.09 30.99 54.39
CA GLU A 32 -10.48 32.33 54.90
C GLU A 32 -12.00 32.44 55.08
N VAL A 33 -12.78 31.95 54.10
CA VAL A 33 -14.24 31.88 54.18
C VAL A 33 -14.69 31.00 55.35
N CYS A 34 -14.08 29.84 55.57
CA CYS A 34 -14.39 28.99 56.72
C CYS A 34 -14.12 29.70 58.07
N ILE A 35 -12.98 30.37 58.20
CA ILE A 35 -12.59 31.08 59.44
C ILE A 35 -13.55 32.23 59.72
N THR A 36 -13.84 33.05 58.71
CA THR A 36 -14.74 34.20 58.86
C THR A 36 -16.19 33.78 59.14
N THR A 37 -16.65 32.69 58.53
CA THR A 37 -17.96 32.09 58.83
C THR A 37 -18.04 31.58 60.27
N ALA A 38 -16.96 30.95 60.77
CA ALA A 38 -16.89 30.50 62.15
C ALA A 38 -16.95 31.67 63.15
N ALA A 39 -16.12 32.70 62.93
CA ALA A 39 -16.09 33.91 63.75
C ALA A 39 -17.47 34.62 63.76
N SER A 40 -18.13 34.70 62.61
CA SER A 40 -19.48 35.26 62.52
C SER A 40 -20.49 34.45 63.33
N GLY A 41 -20.42 33.11 63.30
CA GLY A 41 -21.32 32.24 64.07
C GLY A 41 -21.18 32.42 65.59
N ILE A 42 -19.97 32.69 66.09
CA ILE A 42 -19.75 33.01 67.52
C ILE A 42 -20.41 34.33 67.89
N LEU A 43 -20.27 35.35 67.03
CA LEU A 43 -20.82 36.69 67.26
C LEU A 43 -22.35 36.68 67.24
N THR A 44 -22.97 35.93 66.32
CA THR A 44 -24.44 35.85 66.18
C THR A 44 -25.07 34.82 67.12
N ARG A 45 -24.27 33.92 67.70
CA ARG A 45 -24.73 32.76 68.50
C ARG A 45 -25.74 31.86 67.78
N ASP A 46 -25.70 31.82 66.45
CA ASP A 46 -26.58 30.98 65.61
C ASP A 46 -25.80 29.83 64.95
N LEU A 47 -25.81 28.68 65.62
CA LEU A 47 -25.12 27.47 65.14
C LEU A 47 -25.80 26.85 63.92
N ALA A 48 -27.13 26.96 63.79
CA ALA A 48 -27.89 26.30 62.74
C ALA A 48 -27.58 26.92 61.37
N THR A 49 -27.65 28.25 61.29
CA THR A 49 -27.30 28.98 60.05
C THR A 49 -25.83 28.81 59.69
N THR A 50 -24.94 28.82 60.70
CA THR A 50 -23.50 28.63 60.48
C THR A 50 -23.18 27.23 59.94
N SER A 51 -23.81 26.18 60.50
CA SER A 51 -23.64 24.80 60.04
C SER A 51 -24.17 24.60 58.62
N LEU A 52 -25.30 25.23 58.30
CA LEU A 52 -25.89 25.20 56.97
C LEU A 52 -24.98 25.89 55.94
N LEU A 53 -24.37 27.03 56.29
CA LEU A 53 -23.39 27.70 55.44
C LEU A 53 -22.15 26.83 55.17
N PHE A 54 -21.64 26.11 56.17
CA PHE A 54 -20.55 25.15 55.96
C PHE A 54 -20.94 24.03 54.99
N ILE A 55 -22.12 23.43 55.17
CA ILE A 55 -22.63 22.36 54.30
C ILE A 55 -22.73 22.84 52.85
N ILE A 56 -23.36 24.00 52.62
CA ILE A 56 -23.50 24.58 51.28
C ILE A 56 -22.13 24.87 50.68
N PHE A 57 -21.23 25.48 51.45
CA PHE A 57 -19.92 25.87 50.96
C PHE A 57 -19.03 24.67 50.62
N THR A 58 -18.96 23.64 51.48
CA THR A 58 -18.18 22.43 51.19
C THR A 58 -18.74 21.65 50.00
N THR A 59 -20.06 21.62 49.84
CA THR A 59 -20.68 20.93 48.70
C THR A 59 -20.47 21.71 47.40
N ALA A 60 -20.65 23.03 47.43
CA ALA A 60 -20.42 23.89 46.27
C ALA A 60 -18.95 23.83 45.80
N THR A 61 -17.99 23.87 46.72
CA THR A 61 -16.57 23.75 46.37
C THR A 61 -16.24 22.40 45.76
N ALA A 62 -16.78 21.29 46.27
CA ALA A 62 -16.59 19.97 45.66
C ALA A 62 -17.13 19.86 44.23
N THR A 63 -18.23 20.54 43.93
CA THR A 63 -18.86 20.52 42.60
C THR A 63 -18.23 21.51 41.61
N PHE A 64 -17.92 22.72 42.06
CA PHE A 64 -17.47 23.81 41.18
C PHE A 64 -15.95 23.96 41.08
N LEU A 65 -15.17 23.44 42.03
CA LEU A 65 -13.71 23.51 42.00
C LEU A 65 -13.13 22.14 41.62
N PRO A 66 -12.63 21.98 40.38
CA PRO A 66 -12.03 20.72 39.90
C PRO A 66 -10.60 20.51 40.44
N TRP A 67 -10.36 20.75 41.73
CA TRP A 67 -9.06 20.65 42.39
C TRP A 67 -8.74 19.26 42.96
N GLY A 68 -9.72 18.35 42.95
CA GLY A 68 -9.60 16.96 43.39
C GLY A 68 -9.75 16.72 44.90
N ALA A 69 -9.58 15.46 45.30
CA ALA A 69 -9.93 14.99 46.64
C ALA A 69 -8.99 15.53 47.75
N ARG A 70 -7.70 15.73 47.47
CA ARG A 70 -6.72 16.16 48.48
C ARG A 70 -6.97 17.59 48.99
N PRO A 71 -7.15 18.62 48.12
CA PRO A 71 -7.53 19.95 48.58
C PRO A 71 -8.91 19.98 49.24
N GLN A 72 -9.88 19.18 48.73
CA GLN A 72 -11.20 19.08 49.35
C GLN A 72 -11.11 18.51 50.78
N LEU A 73 -10.30 17.47 50.99
CA LEU A 73 -10.04 16.90 52.32
C LEU A 73 -9.41 17.94 53.27
N ALA A 74 -8.44 18.71 52.79
CA ALA A 74 -7.81 19.76 53.59
C ALA A 74 -8.83 20.85 53.98
N MET A 75 -9.66 21.28 53.04
CA MET A 75 -10.73 22.26 53.28
C MET A 75 -11.77 21.74 54.28
N VAL A 76 -12.23 20.49 54.11
CA VAL A 76 -13.17 19.83 55.02
C VAL A 76 -12.56 19.67 56.42
N GLY A 77 -11.26 19.39 56.52
CA GLY A 77 -10.55 19.35 57.80
C GLY A 77 -10.56 20.69 58.52
N VAL A 78 -10.32 21.79 57.80
CA VAL A 78 -10.40 23.16 58.35
C VAL A 78 -11.84 23.51 58.75
N ALA A 79 -12.84 23.18 57.93
CA ALA A 79 -14.24 23.39 58.26
C ALA A 79 -14.66 22.61 59.52
N SER A 80 -14.17 21.37 59.69
CA SER A 80 -14.43 20.54 60.87
C SER A 80 -13.84 21.16 62.14
N LEU A 81 -12.60 21.65 62.08
CA LEU A 81 -11.96 22.36 63.19
C LEU A 81 -12.69 23.65 63.55
N ALA A 82 -13.14 24.39 62.55
CA ALA A 82 -13.88 25.63 62.71
C ALA A 82 -15.24 25.40 63.40
N VAL A 83 -15.93 24.31 63.07
CA VAL A 83 -17.19 23.95 63.74
C VAL A 83 -16.94 23.45 65.16
N LEU A 84 -15.89 22.65 65.39
CA LEU A 84 -15.51 22.22 66.74
C LEU A 84 -15.23 23.43 67.63
N TRP A 85 -14.51 24.43 67.12
CA TRP A 85 -14.26 25.68 67.82
C TRP A 85 -15.56 26.41 68.20
N ASN A 86 -16.52 26.50 67.28
CA ASN A 86 -17.83 27.10 67.57
C ASN A 86 -18.60 26.34 68.66
N THR A 87 -18.57 25.00 68.65
CA THR A 87 -19.27 24.20 69.68
C THR A 87 -18.68 24.40 71.07
N VAL A 88 -17.35 24.52 71.19
CA VAL A 88 -16.65 24.77 72.46
C VAL A 88 -16.87 26.21 72.93
N ALA A 89 -16.77 27.19 72.02
CA ALA A 89 -16.89 28.60 72.36
C ALA A 89 -18.31 29.02 72.81
N LEU A 90 -19.35 28.30 72.38
CA LEU A 90 -20.75 28.59 72.71
C LEU A 90 -21.29 27.78 73.90
N ASP A 91 -20.47 26.91 74.52
CA ASP A 91 -20.82 26.06 75.68
C ASP A 91 -22.16 25.33 75.52
N LEU A 92 -22.35 24.74 74.33
CA LEU A 92 -23.62 24.11 73.93
C LEU A 92 -23.80 22.74 74.57
N SER A 93 -25.05 22.40 74.91
CA SER A 93 -25.38 21.05 75.37
C SER A 93 -25.20 20.02 74.25
N ALA A 94 -24.79 18.80 74.60
CA ALA A 94 -24.59 17.71 73.64
C ALA A 94 -25.85 17.41 72.80
N ALA A 95 -27.05 17.63 73.37
CA ALA A 95 -28.31 17.46 72.67
C ALA A 95 -28.49 18.50 71.54
N ALA A 96 -28.17 19.77 71.79
CA ALA A 96 -28.31 20.86 70.83
C ALA A 96 -27.32 20.77 69.66
N ALA A 97 -26.15 20.15 69.87
CA ALA A 97 -25.11 20.00 68.86
C ALA A 97 -25.23 18.72 68.02
N SER A 98 -26.00 17.72 68.46
CA SER A 98 -26.04 16.38 67.85
C SER A 98 -26.56 16.36 66.40
N TYR A 99 -27.70 16.99 66.13
CA TYR A 99 -28.30 17.04 64.80
C TYR A 99 -27.44 17.77 63.75
N PRO A 100 -26.96 19.01 63.99
CA PRO A 100 -26.08 19.70 63.04
C PRO A 100 -24.75 18.98 62.83
N ALA A 101 -24.21 18.32 63.87
CA ALA A 101 -23.00 17.52 63.73
C ALA A 101 -23.17 16.35 62.76
N VAL A 102 -24.26 15.58 62.87
CA VAL A 102 -24.55 14.46 61.96
C VAL A 102 -24.75 14.95 60.52
N ALA A 103 -25.53 16.01 60.32
CA ALA A 103 -25.77 16.59 59.00
C ALA A 103 -24.46 17.05 58.33
N MET A 104 -23.56 17.65 59.09
CA MET A 104 -22.29 18.14 58.60
C MET A 104 -21.32 17.00 58.28
N ILE A 105 -21.24 15.95 59.10
CA ILE A 105 -20.43 14.76 58.81
C ILE A 105 -20.86 14.15 57.47
N LEU A 106 -22.17 13.97 57.26
CA LEU A 106 -22.69 13.42 56.01
C LEU A 106 -22.35 14.32 54.80
N ALA A 107 -22.53 15.63 54.94
CA ALA A 107 -22.21 16.59 53.88
C ALA A 107 -20.72 16.64 53.55
N PHE A 108 -19.85 16.55 54.55
CA PHE A 108 -18.40 16.55 54.37
C PHE A 108 -17.91 15.29 53.68
N VAL A 109 -18.42 14.11 54.07
CA VAL A 109 -18.13 12.84 53.39
C VAL A 109 -18.61 12.90 51.94
N THR A 110 -19.85 13.38 51.71
CA THR A 110 -20.43 13.51 50.36
C THR A 110 -19.62 14.48 49.50
N SER A 111 -19.21 15.60 50.07
CA SER A 111 -18.37 16.61 49.41
C SER A 111 -17.01 16.04 48.98
N VAL A 112 -16.32 15.31 49.85
CA VAL A 112 -15.06 14.64 49.49
C VAL A 112 -15.28 13.57 48.41
N TYR A 113 -16.37 12.81 48.51
CA TYR A 113 -16.74 11.80 47.51
C TYR A 113 -16.97 12.42 46.13
N ILE A 114 -17.74 13.51 46.04
CA ILE A 114 -17.98 14.25 44.78
C ILE A 114 -16.66 14.74 44.19
N ALA A 115 -15.77 15.31 45.00
CA ALA A 115 -14.47 15.80 44.53
C ALA A 115 -13.55 14.66 44.05
N TRP A 116 -13.63 13.47 44.67
CA TRP A 116 -12.90 12.29 44.25
C TRP A 116 -13.45 11.70 42.94
N ASP A 117 -14.77 11.54 42.84
CA ASP A 117 -15.45 11.00 41.67
C ASP A 117 -15.26 11.89 40.44
N SER A 118 -15.41 13.21 40.61
CA SER A 118 -15.13 14.19 39.55
C SER A 118 -13.68 14.12 39.06
N GLN A 119 -12.72 13.97 39.97
CA GLN A 119 -11.31 13.83 39.60
C GLN A 119 -11.04 12.51 38.86
N ARG A 120 -11.73 11.43 39.25
CA ARG A 120 -11.63 10.13 38.60
C ARG A 120 -12.15 10.20 37.16
N ASP A 121 -13.38 10.71 36.96
CA ASP A 121 -13.98 10.86 35.62
C ASP A 121 -13.11 11.75 34.72
N GLN A 122 -12.57 12.86 35.24
CA GLN A 122 -11.65 13.71 34.47
C GLN A 122 -10.37 12.99 34.06
N ARG A 123 -9.81 12.12 34.90
CA ARG A 123 -8.61 11.33 34.55
C ARG A 123 -8.94 10.28 33.51
N GLU A 124 -10.04 9.56 33.68
CA GLU A 124 -10.50 8.53 32.74
C GLU A 124 -10.77 9.15 31.35
N ARG A 125 -11.44 10.30 31.29
CA ARG A 125 -11.66 11.03 30.03
C ARG A 125 -10.37 11.50 29.36
N ARG A 126 -9.44 12.09 30.12
CA ARG A 126 -8.15 12.53 29.56
C ARG A 126 -7.35 11.36 29.01
N GLN A 127 -7.31 10.23 29.73
CA GLN A 127 -6.65 9.02 29.25
C GLN A 127 -7.32 8.47 27.99
N ALA A 128 -8.65 8.46 27.93
CA ALA A 128 -9.39 8.03 26.75
C ALA A 128 -9.14 8.95 25.54
N GLU A 129 -9.13 10.27 25.74
CA GLU A 129 -8.82 11.26 24.68
C GLU A 129 -7.38 11.12 24.19
N GLU A 130 -6.41 10.95 25.09
CA GLU A 130 -5.01 10.72 24.74
C GLU A 130 -4.81 9.39 23.99
N ALA A 131 -5.47 8.32 24.43
CA ALA A 131 -5.45 7.02 23.78
C ALA A 131 -6.08 7.07 22.39
N LEU A 132 -7.24 7.73 22.24
CA LEU A 132 -7.90 7.93 20.95
C LEU A 132 -7.03 8.76 20.00
N ALA A 133 -6.40 9.82 20.50
CA ALA A 133 -5.49 10.65 19.70
C ALA A 133 -4.25 9.86 19.25
N ALA A 134 -3.70 9.00 20.12
CA ALA A 134 -2.58 8.13 19.78
C ALA A 134 -2.98 7.07 18.75
N ALA A 135 -4.13 6.42 18.93
CA ALA A 135 -4.68 5.44 18.00
C ALA A 135 -4.98 6.06 16.63
N LYS A 136 -5.55 7.27 16.60
CA LYS A 136 -5.79 8.02 15.36
C LYS A 136 -4.49 8.34 14.63
N ARG A 137 -3.47 8.86 15.33
CA ARG A 137 -2.15 9.11 14.72
C ARG A 137 -1.53 7.85 14.12
N HIS A 138 -1.68 6.70 14.79
CA HIS A 138 -1.20 5.43 14.26
C HIS A 138 -1.96 5.01 12.99
N SER A 139 -3.29 5.08 13.01
CA SER A 139 -4.15 4.77 11.87
C SER A 139 -3.86 5.69 10.66
N ASP A 140 -3.70 6.99 10.90
CA ASP A 140 -3.41 7.97 9.86
C ASP A 140 -2.03 7.68 9.22
N ALA A 141 -1.02 7.33 10.02
CA ALA A 141 0.30 6.95 9.51
C ALA A 141 0.28 5.66 8.68
N GLU A 142 -0.52 4.65 9.07
CA GLU A 142 -0.68 3.41 8.30
C GLU A 142 -1.43 3.64 6.98
N ALA A 143 -2.45 4.51 7.00
CA ALA A 143 -3.16 4.91 5.79
C ALA A 143 -2.24 5.66 4.81
N GLU A 144 -1.35 6.53 5.30
CA GLU A 144 -0.38 7.24 4.47
C GLU A 144 0.60 6.27 3.80
N VAL A 145 1.15 5.30 4.54
CA VAL A 145 2.03 4.26 3.98
C VAL A 145 1.29 3.45 2.91
N SER A 146 0.08 3.02 3.20
CA SER A 146 -0.73 2.23 2.25
C SER A 146 -1.05 3.02 0.98
N ALA A 147 -1.38 4.30 1.11
CA ALA A 147 -1.66 5.18 -0.03
C ALA A 147 -0.42 5.41 -0.90
N ALA A 148 0.75 5.60 -0.28
CA ALA A 148 2.02 5.73 -0.99
C ALA A 148 2.36 4.44 -1.75
N LEU A 149 2.28 3.27 -1.10
CA LEU A 149 2.53 1.98 -1.74
C LEU A 149 1.54 1.68 -2.88
N ALA A 150 0.27 2.02 -2.71
CA ALA A 150 -0.72 1.87 -3.77
C ALA A 150 -0.41 2.78 -4.98
N ARG A 151 0.15 3.99 -4.76
CA ARG A 151 0.62 4.86 -5.83
C ARG A 151 1.82 4.24 -6.56
N VAL A 152 2.83 3.78 -5.81
CA VAL A 152 3.99 3.07 -6.36
C VAL A 152 3.56 1.88 -7.22
N GLY A 153 2.66 1.05 -6.70
CA GLY A 153 2.13 -0.12 -7.42
C GLY A 153 1.48 0.24 -8.74
N ARG A 154 0.67 1.30 -8.78
CA ARG A 154 0.06 1.77 -10.05
C ARG A 154 1.08 2.22 -11.07
N GLU A 155 2.12 2.95 -10.64
CA GLU A 155 3.16 3.42 -11.55
C GLU A 155 4.03 2.27 -12.08
N MET A 156 4.36 1.29 -11.24
CA MET A 156 5.20 0.16 -11.68
C MET A 156 4.46 -0.87 -12.54
N ILE A 157 3.17 -1.12 -12.29
CA ILE A 157 2.37 -2.06 -13.10
C ILE A 157 2.11 -1.52 -14.52
N ALA A 158 2.19 -0.21 -14.73
CA ALA A 158 2.04 0.39 -16.06
C ALA A 158 3.25 0.11 -16.98
N LEU A 159 4.36 -0.38 -16.43
CA LEU A 159 5.61 -0.63 -17.14
C LEU A 159 5.76 -2.14 -17.37
N VAL A 160 6.21 -2.50 -18.58
CA VAL A 160 6.36 -3.90 -19.00
C VAL A 160 7.81 -4.27 -19.31
N ASP A 161 8.70 -3.27 -19.38
CA ASP A 161 10.13 -3.45 -19.62
C ASP A 161 10.95 -3.23 -18.34
N THR A 162 11.98 -4.06 -18.19
CA THR A 162 12.87 -4.04 -17.02
C THR A 162 13.56 -2.68 -16.81
N PRO A 163 14.15 -2.00 -17.84
CA PRO A 163 14.79 -0.71 -17.65
C PRO A 163 13.85 0.37 -17.09
N GLY A 164 12.65 0.51 -17.66
CA GLY A 164 11.66 1.48 -17.22
C GLY A 164 11.21 1.23 -15.79
N ILE A 165 11.00 -0.04 -15.39
CA ILE A 165 10.66 -0.39 -14.00
C ILE A 165 11.75 0.06 -13.03
N LEU A 166 13.03 -0.14 -13.38
CA LEU A 166 14.15 0.19 -12.49
C LEU A 166 14.36 1.70 -12.35
N GLU A 167 14.19 2.46 -13.44
CA GLU A 167 14.21 3.93 -13.41
C GLU A 167 13.06 4.48 -12.55
N CYS A 168 11.85 3.95 -12.76
CA CYS A 168 10.68 4.30 -11.98
C CYS A 168 10.88 3.98 -10.49
N LEU A 169 11.43 2.81 -10.18
CA LEU A 169 11.76 2.39 -8.81
C LEU A 169 12.70 3.39 -8.12
N CYS A 170 13.79 3.80 -8.77
CA CYS A 170 14.71 4.77 -8.19
C CYS A 170 14.05 6.13 -7.94
N ARG A 171 13.30 6.65 -8.92
CA ARG A 171 12.58 7.94 -8.78
C ARG A 171 11.51 7.89 -7.69
N VAL A 172 10.66 6.87 -7.68
CA VAL A 172 9.56 6.77 -6.72
C VAL A 172 10.11 6.56 -5.30
N THR A 173 11.23 5.86 -5.15
CA THR A 173 11.89 5.68 -3.85
C THR A 173 12.38 7.00 -3.29
N THR A 174 13.05 7.86 -4.09
CA THR A 174 13.46 9.19 -3.60
C THR A 174 12.27 10.06 -3.21
N GLU A 175 11.19 10.03 -3.98
CA GLU A 175 9.97 10.79 -3.69
C GLU A 175 9.26 10.32 -2.41
N VAL A 176 9.08 9.00 -2.25
CA VAL A 176 8.28 8.40 -1.17
C VAL A 176 9.06 8.36 0.15
N LEU A 177 10.35 8.03 0.10
CA LEU A 177 11.21 8.04 1.29
C LEU A 177 11.72 9.44 1.62
N ARG A 178 11.63 10.40 0.69
CA ARG A 178 12.27 11.72 0.78
C ARG A 178 13.77 11.61 1.06
N CYS A 179 14.43 10.69 0.37
CA CYS A 179 15.87 10.47 0.48
C CYS A 179 16.64 11.23 -0.61
N GLY A 180 17.94 11.43 -0.41
CA GLY A 180 18.76 12.27 -1.28
C GLY A 180 19.09 11.61 -2.61
N SER A 181 19.19 10.28 -2.66
CA SER A 181 19.36 9.54 -3.91
C SER A 181 18.90 8.09 -3.77
N SER A 182 18.69 7.43 -4.90
CA SER A 182 18.34 6.01 -4.96
C SER A 182 19.04 5.32 -6.12
N GLN A 183 19.43 4.05 -5.94
CA GLN A 183 20.18 3.26 -6.92
C GLN A 183 19.74 1.80 -6.93
N THR A 184 19.79 1.15 -8.08
CA THR A 184 19.52 -0.29 -8.21
C THR A 184 20.68 -1.01 -8.87
N TRP A 185 21.10 -2.11 -8.24
CA TRP A 185 22.22 -2.94 -8.65
C TRP A 185 21.72 -4.34 -9.00
N ILE A 186 21.89 -4.78 -10.24
CA ILE A 186 21.46 -6.12 -10.70
C ILE A 186 22.64 -7.09 -10.68
N PHE A 187 22.40 -8.32 -10.20
CA PHE A 187 23.39 -9.38 -10.28
C PHE A 187 23.53 -9.89 -11.72
N GLN A 188 24.77 -9.89 -12.23
CA GLN A 188 25.12 -10.47 -13.53
C GLN A 188 25.95 -11.74 -13.31
N PRO A 189 25.38 -12.94 -13.58
CA PRO A 189 26.07 -14.22 -13.36
C PRO A 189 27.37 -14.36 -14.15
N GLU A 190 27.41 -13.82 -15.37
CA GLU A 190 28.59 -13.89 -16.26
C GLU A 190 29.82 -13.19 -15.67
N ARG A 191 29.60 -12.17 -14.83
CA ARG A 191 30.65 -11.36 -14.21
C ARG A 191 30.84 -11.66 -12.72
N ASP A 192 29.99 -12.49 -12.13
CA ASP A 192 29.83 -12.68 -10.69
C ASP A 192 29.85 -11.35 -9.90
N ALA A 193 29.12 -10.36 -10.42
CA ALA A 193 29.14 -8.99 -9.91
C ALA A 193 27.76 -8.34 -9.97
N TYR A 194 27.52 -7.40 -9.05
CA TYR A 194 26.37 -6.50 -9.07
C TYR A 194 26.73 -5.25 -9.87
N VAL A 195 25.93 -4.95 -10.89
CA VAL A 195 26.15 -3.83 -11.81
C VAL A 195 25.10 -2.76 -11.56
N LEU A 196 25.52 -1.50 -11.48
CA LEU A 196 24.60 -0.36 -11.40
C LEU A 196 23.86 -0.23 -12.72
N VAL A 197 22.54 -0.39 -12.67
CA VAL A 197 21.67 -0.37 -13.86
C VAL A 197 20.73 0.84 -13.89
N ALA A 198 20.44 1.42 -12.73
CA ALA A 198 19.57 2.59 -12.62
C ALA A 198 19.94 3.41 -11.39
N GLY A 199 19.75 4.72 -11.48
CA GLY A 199 19.95 5.66 -10.39
C GLY A 199 19.07 6.90 -10.55
N HIS A 200 18.72 7.53 -9.43
CA HIS A 200 18.02 8.80 -9.38
C HIS A 200 18.71 9.69 -8.35
N ASP A 201 19.11 10.89 -8.77
CA ASP A 201 19.91 11.84 -7.99
C ASP A 201 21.23 11.25 -7.43
N ALA A 202 21.70 10.16 -8.04
CA ALA A 202 22.98 9.50 -7.76
C ALA A 202 24.15 10.22 -8.45
N LEU A 203 25.40 9.91 -8.05
CA LEU A 203 26.69 10.40 -8.61
C LEU A 203 26.63 10.85 -10.09
N PRO A 204 27.32 11.96 -10.46
CA PRO A 204 27.10 12.69 -11.70
C PRO A 204 27.40 11.88 -12.96
N ASP A 205 26.70 12.25 -14.03
CA ASP A 205 26.96 11.89 -15.42
C ASP A 205 28.46 11.97 -15.76
N ALA A 206 29.16 10.84 -15.67
CA ALA A 206 30.42 10.63 -16.33
C ALA A 206 30.26 9.37 -17.20
N PRO A 207 30.37 9.47 -18.54
CA PRO A 207 30.32 8.31 -19.40
C PRO A 207 31.67 7.58 -19.30
N SER A 208 31.87 6.80 -18.23
CA SER A 208 32.81 5.69 -18.35
C SER A 208 32.18 4.67 -19.28
N ALA A 209 32.91 4.26 -20.31
CA ALA A 209 32.47 3.22 -21.24
C ALA A 209 32.16 1.88 -20.52
N ASP A 210 32.68 1.70 -19.31
CA ASP A 210 32.42 0.55 -18.46
C ASP A 210 31.35 0.86 -17.39
N PRO A 211 30.36 -0.03 -17.22
CA PRO A 211 29.35 0.10 -16.18
C PRO A 211 29.97 -0.12 -14.79
N VAL A 212 29.53 0.68 -13.81
CA VAL A 212 29.97 0.57 -12.42
C VAL A 212 29.54 -0.77 -11.86
N GLN A 213 30.50 -1.56 -11.37
CA GLN A 213 30.28 -2.92 -10.90
C GLN A 213 30.97 -3.21 -9.57
N VAL A 214 30.36 -4.10 -8.78
CA VAL A 214 30.85 -4.54 -7.47
C VAL A 214 30.87 -6.07 -7.45
N PRO A 215 32.04 -6.71 -7.33
CA PRO A 215 32.12 -8.17 -7.21
C PRO A 215 31.28 -8.69 -6.05
N ARG A 216 30.59 -9.82 -6.25
CA ARG A 216 29.71 -10.42 -5.23
C ARG A 216 30.42 -10.66 -3.91
N ALA A 217 31.70 -11.04 -3.96
CA ALA A 217 32.53 -11.27 -2.78
C ALA A 217 32.68 -10.02 -1.89
N CYS A 218 32.73 -8.82 -2.47
CA CYS A 218 32.91 -7.56 -1.73
C CYS A 218 31.70 -7.22 -0.85
N ILE A 219 30.50 -7.67 -1.23
CA ILE A 219 29.24 -7.40 -0.53
C ILE A 219 28.65 -8.64 0.14
N ALA A 220 29.44 -9.72 0.27
CA ALA A 220 28.98 -10.98 0.86
C ALA A 220 28.37 -10.82 2.28
N PRO A 221 28.92 -9.98 3.19
CA PRO A 221 28.28 -9.74 4.49
C PRO A 221 26.90 -9.09 4.38
N LEU A 222 26.73 -8.15 3.44
CA LEU A 222 25.45 -7.50 3.19
C LEU A 222 24.45 -8.49 2.60
N LEU A 223 24.87 -9.34 1.66
CA LEU A 223 24.01 -10.39 1.12
C LEU A 223 23.53 -11.36 2.21
N ALA A 224 24.42 -11.76 3.12
CA ALA A 224 24.07 -12.61 4.26
C ALA A 224 23.13 -11.93 5.26
N ALA A 225 23.20 -10.60 5.38
CA ALA A 225 22.24 -9.82 6.17
C ALA A 225 20.88 -9.73 5.45
N LEU A 226 20.87 -9.37 4.16
CA LEU A 226 19.66 -9.29 3.33
C LEU A 226 18.97 -10.66 3.14
N GLN A 227 19.69 -11.77 3.30
CA GLN A 227 19.11 -13.11 3.34
C GLN A 227 18.28 -13.36 4.60
N ARG A 228 18.59 -12.69 5.71
CA ARG A 228 17.88 -12.84 7.00
C ARG A 228 16.84 -11.77 7.24
N GLU A 229 17.10 -10.56 6.75
CA GLU A 229 16.28 -9.38 6.93
C GLU A 229 15.92 -8.79 5.56
N GLU A 230 14.70 -8.29 5.38
CA GLU A 230 14.27 -7.71 4.09
C GLU A 230 15.05 -6.42 3.76
N LEU A 231 15.40 -5.66 4.80
CA LEU A 231 16.14 -4.41 4.70
C LEU A 231 17.32 -4.37 5.66
N VAL A 232 18.44 -3.84 5.18
CA VAL A 232 19.66 -3.63 5.97
C VAL A 232 20.08 -2.18 5.87
N GLU A 233 20.17 -1.51 7.03
CA GLU A 233 20.65 -0.14 7.14
C GLU A 233 22.13 -0.14 7.50
N VAL A 234 22.95 0.59 6.75
CA VAL A 234 24.41 0.64 6.95
C VAL A 234 24.89 2.09 6.89
N ASP A 235 25.77 2.43 7.83
CA ASP A 235 26.38 3.76 7.94
C ASP A 235 27.56 3.96 6.97
N GLU A 236 28.15 2.86 6.51
CA GLU A 236 29.28 2.83 5.57
C GLU A 236 28.88 2.22 4.22
N PRO A 237 29.67 2.42 3.15
CA PRO A 237 29.31 2.01 1.78
C PRO A 237 29.07 0.50 1.59
N ALA A 238 29.37 -0.35 2.57
CA ALA A 238 29.14 -1.80 2.54
C ALA A 238 29.74 -2.51 1.31
N GLY A 239 30.83 -1.99 0.74
CA GLY A 239 31.46 -2.50 -0.48
C GLY A 239 30.98 -1.84 -1.78
N PHE A 240 29.93 -1.01 -1.75
CA PHE A 240 29.49 -0.21 -2.90
C PHE A 240 30.31 1.09 -3.04
N PRO A 241 30.43 1.64 -4.25
CA PRO A 241 30.99 2.97 -4.47
C PRO A 241 30.16 4.03 -3.73
N ALA A 242 30.84 5.05 -3.23
CA ALA A 242 30.24 6.15 -2.51
C ALA A 242 30.99 7.46 -2.79
N PRO A 243 30.29 8.59 -2.99
CA PRO A 243 30.96 9.88 -2.88
C PRO A 243 31.46 10.09 -1.44
N GLU A 244 32.53 10.85 -1.28
CA GLU A 244 33.02 11.24 0.05
C GLU A 244 31.91 11.98 0.82
N GLY A 245 31.66 11.56 2.06
CA GLY A 245 30.57 12.11 2.88
C GLY A 245 29.19 11.49 2.63
N ALA A 246 29.10 10.37 1.91
CA ALA A 246 27.84 9.63 1.78
C ALA A 246 27.24 9.31 3.16
N GLY A 247 25.99 9.72 3.39
CA GLY A 247 25.27 9.42 4.61
C GLY A 247 24.68 8.01 4.62
N VAL A 248 23.71 7.80 5.50
CA VAL A 248 23.17 6.47 5.81
C VAL A 248 22.45 5.84 4.63
N ARG A 249 22.68 4.53 4.43
CA ARG A 249 22.12 3.75 3.32
C ARG A 249 21.14 2.72 3.84
N LEU A 250 20.02 2.59 3.14
CA LEU A 250 19.06 1.52 3.36
C LEU A 250 19.04 0.64 2.12
N HIS A 251 19.53 -0.59 2.28
CA HIS A 251 19.55 -1.61 1.24
C HIS A 251 18.32 -2.49 1.38
N GLY A 252 17.64 -2.76 0.27
CA GLY A 252 16.58 -3.75 0.19
C GLY A 252 16.82 -4.73 -0.95
N ALA A 253 16.48 -6.00 -0.70
CA ALA A 253 16.65 -7.05 -1.68
C ALA A 253 15.46 -7.09 -2.64
N LEU A 254 15.74 -7.06 -3.94
CA LEU A 254 14.77 -7.43 -4.97
C LEU A 254 14.95 -8.93 -5.24
N ARG A 255 13.85 -9.67 -5.14
CA ARG A 255 13.87 -11.13 -5.08
C ARG A 255 13.09 -11.77 -6.21
N HIS A 256 13.57 -12.94 -6.61
CA HIS A 256 12.80 -13.89 -7.40
C HIS A 256 12.80 -15.23 -6.66
N GLY A 257 11.67 -15.58 -6.07
CA GLY A 257 11.64 -16.65 -5.06
C GLY A 257 12.57 -16.33 -3.89
N ASP A 258 13.46 -17.26 -3.56
CA ASP A 258 14.45 -17.09 -2.48
C ASP A 258 15.74 -16.37 -2.94
N ASP A 259 15.91 -16.19 -4.24
CA ASP A 259 17.13 -15.62 -4.82
C ASP A 259 17.08 -14.09 -4.86
N ILE A 260 18.18 -13.46 -4.44
CA ILE A 260 18.36 -12.00 -4.54
C ILE A 260 18.89 -11.69 -5.94
N ILE A 261 18.02 -11.17 -6.79
CA ILE A 261 18.35 -10.80 -8.18
C ILE A 261 18.96 -9.40 -8.27
N ALA A 262 18.59 -8.52 -7.34
CA ALA A 262 19.09 -7.15 -7.32
C ALA A 262 19.05 -6.55 -5.91
N ILE A 263 19.82 -5.49 -5.71
CA ILE A 263 19.87 -4.71 -4.48
C ILE A 263 19.44 -3.29 -4.81
N HIS A 264 18.37 -2.84 -4.17
CA HIS A 264 17.92 -1.47 -4.24
C HIS A 264 18.42 -0.69 -3.03
N THR A 265 18.94 0.52 -3.23
CA THR A 265 19.59 1.31 -2.18
C THR A 265 19.03 2.72 -2.17
N ALA A 266 18.51 3.14 -1.02
CA ALA A 266 18.17 4.53 -0.73
C ALA A 266 19.26 5.16 0.13
N VAL A 267 19.60 6.43 -0.11
CA VAL A 267 20.68 7.13 0.60
C VAL A 267 20.17 8.43 1.20
N LEU A 268 20.39 8.63 2.50
CA LEU A 268 20.22 9.92 3.16
C LEU A 268 21.54 10.70 3.07
N SER A 269 21.46 12.00 2.79
CA SER A 269 22.64 12.86 2.63
C SER A 269 23.33 13.19 3.96
N GLU A 270 22.65 13.03 5.09
CA GLU A 270 23.15 13.38 6.42
C GLU A 270 23.72 12.15 7.16
N PRO A 271 25.00 12.15 7.59
CA PRO A 271 25.65 10.99 8.21
C PRO A 271 25.04 10.52 9.54
N GLU A 272 24.46 11.44 10.31
CA GLU A 272 23.83 11.14 11.60
C GLU A 272 22.33 10.85 11.50
N SER A 273 21.75 10.99 10.30
CA SER A 273 20.34 10.67 10.07
C SER A 273 20.11 9.15 10.14
N ARG A 274 18.88 8.74 10.38
CA ARG A 274 18.46 7.32 10.39
C ARG A 274 17.12 7.21 9.68
N PHE A 275 16.87 6.08 9.02
CA PHE A 275 15.57 5.87 8.41
C PHE A 275 14.52 5.64 9.48
N SER A 276 13.46 6.45 9.44
CA SER A 276 12.31 6.28 10.33
C SER A 276 11.62 4.94 10.08
N ARG A 277 10.86 4.45 11.07
CA ARG A 277 10.06 3.23 10.93
C ARG A 277 9.08 3.31 9.74
N GLN A 278 8.57 4.50 9.44
CA GLN A 278 7.70 4.72 8.29
C GLN A 278 8.46 4.57 6.96
N GLN A 279 9.65 5.15 6.84
CA GLN A 279 10.49 5.01 5.63
C GLN A 279 10.94 3.56 5.40
N ARG A 280 11.25 2.81 6.46
CA ARG A 280 11.59 1.37 6.36
C ARG A 280 10.40 0.54 5.85
N ARG A 281 9.20 0.76 6.40
CA ARG A 281 7.96 0.12 5.90
C ARG A 281 7.66 0.48 4.44
N LEU A 282 7.92 1.72 4.05
CA LEU A 282 7.78 2.14 2.65
C LEU A 282 8.80 1.43 1.75
N MET A 283 10.06 1.36 2.15
CA MET A 283 11.11 0.66 1.39
C MET A 283 10.81 -0.85 1.26
N GLU A 284 10.33 -1.50 2.33
CA GLU A 284 9.86 -2.89 2.31
C GLU A 284 8.78 -3.08 1.23
N GLY A 285 7.71 -2.29 1.30
CA GLY A 285 6.63 -2.38 0.32
C GLY A 285 7.08 -2.04 -1.10
N VAL A 286 7.92 -1.03 -1.28
CA VAL A 286 8.45 -0.62 -2.60
C VAL A 286 9.29 -1.74 -3.22
N THR A 287 10.21 -2.34 -2.44
CA THR A 287 11.07 -3.44 -2.92
C THR A 287 10.27 -4.71 -3.21
N GLN A 288 9.20 -4.98 -2.46
CA GLN A 288 8.30 -6.09 -2.74
C GLN A 288 7.50 -5.89 -4.03
N ILE A 289 6.92 -4.70 -4.23
CA ILE A 289 6.22 -4.35 -5.47
C ILE A 289 7.19 -4.41 -6.66
N ALA A 290 8.42 -3.93 -6.49
CA ALA A 290 9.46 -3.97 -7.54
C ALA A 290 9.83 -5.40 -7.91
N SER A 291 10.03 -6.28 -6.92
CA SER A 291 10.33 -7.69 -7.13
C SER A 291 9.26 -8.38 -7.97
N LEU A 292 7.99 -8.08 -7.69
CA LEU A 292 6.86 -8.58 -8.46
C LEU A 292 6.82 -8.00 -9.87
N ALA A 293 7.01 -6.68 -10.03
CA ALA A 293 7.02 -6.02 -11.33
C ALA A 293 8.14 -6.57 -12.24
N LEU A 294 9.35 -6.75 -11.71
CA LEU A 294 10.48 -7.33 -12.44
C LEU A 294 10.23 -8.79 -12.83
N THR A 295 9.63 -9.58 -11.93
CA THR A 295 9.25 -10.96 -12.25
C THR A 295 8.22 -11.00 -13.38
N ASN A 296 7.21 -10.12 -13.34
CA ASN A 296 6.19 -10.03 -14.38
C ASN A 296 6.79 -9.60 -15.72
N ALA A 297 7.65 -8.58 -15.75
CA ALA A 297 8.33 -8.13 -16.97
C ALA A 297 9.14 -9.26 -17.62
N ARG A 298 9.89 -10.02 -16.82
CA ARG A 298 10.65 -11.17 -17.30
C ARG A 298 9.75 -12.27 -17.87
N LEU A 299 8.65 -12.61 -17.20
CA LEU A 299 7.70 -13.59 -17.71
C LEU A 299 7.08 -13.16 -19.04
N VAL A 300 6.75 -11.87 -19.18
CA VAL A 300 6.23 -11.30 -20.44
C VAL A 300 7.28 -11.40 -21.55
N GLU A 301 8.55 -11.10 -21.25
CA GLU A 301 9.65 -11.23 -22.21
C GLU A 301 9.87 -12.68 -22.65
N GLU A 302 9.90 -13.63 -21.70
CA GLU A 302 10.06 -15.06 -21.97
C GLU A 302 8.90 -15.62 -22.82
N LEU A 303 7.66 -15.22 -22.51
CA LEU A 303 6.49 -15.56 -23.32
C LEU A 303 6.58 -14.98 -24.73
N GLY A 304 7.00 -13.71 -24.85
CA GLY A 304 7.21 -13.06 -26.13
C GLY A 304 8.26 -13.77 -26.99
N HIS A 305 9.37 -14.19 -26.37
CA HIS A 305 10.43 -14.93 -27.04
C HIS A 305 9.98 -16.34 -27.48
N ALA A 306 9.31 -17.08 -26.59
CA ALA A 306 8.75 -18.40 -26.91
C ALA A 306 7.73 -18.33 -28.06
N SER A 307 6.88 -17.29 -28.06
CA SER A 307 5.91 -17.04 -29.13
C SER A 307 6.61 -16.79 -30.47
N ARG A 308 7.65 -15.95 -30.49
CA ARG A 308 8.45 -15.70 -31.71
C ARG A 308 9.10 -16.97 -32.25
N ILE A 309 9.73 -17.78 -31.39
CA ILE A 309 10.36 -19.05 -31.78
C ILE A 309 9.30 -20.02 -32.34
N LYS A 310 8.13 -20.13 -31.71
CA LYS A 310 7.03 -20.96 -32.21
C LYS A 310 6.63 -20.53 -33.62
N SER A 311 6.42 -19.23 -33.84
CA SER A 311 6.05 -18.70 -35.15
C SER A 311 7.13 -18.93 -36.22
N GLU A 312 8.40 -18.70 -35.87
CA GLU A 312 9.52 -18.93 -36.78
C GLU A 312 9.65 -20.41 -37.15
N PHE A 313 9.61 -21.30 -36.15
CA PHE A 313 9.68 -22.75 -36.36
C PHE A 313 8.57 -23.26 -37.27
N VAL A 314 7.31 -22.88 -37.00
CA VAL A 314 6.16 -23.31 -37.83
C VAL A 314 6.31 -22.77 -39.25
N SER A 315 6.73 -21.52 -39.43
CA SER A 315 6.94 -20.96 -40.77
C SER A 315 8.04 -21.69 -41.54
N THR A 316 9.21 -21.91 -40.94
CA THR A 316 10.34 -22.59 -41.58
C THR A 316 9.98 -24.04 -41.94
N ILE A 317 9.44 -24.80 -40.99
CA ILE A 317 9.11 -26.21 -41.22
C ILE A 317 8.08 -26.36 -42.35
N SER A 318 7.08 -25.49 -42.42
CA SER A 318 6.10 -25.58 -43.50
C SER A 318 6.69 -25.33 -44.89
N HIS A 319 7.66 -24.41 -45.02
CA HIS A 319 8.38 -24.21 -46.28
C HIS A 319 9.25 -25.42 -46.64
N GLU A 320 9.94 -25.99 -45.66
CA GLU A 320 10.79 -27.18 -45.85
C GLU A 320 9.98 -28.45 -46.14
N LEU A 321 8.73 -28.56 -45.66
CA LEU A 321 7.83 -29.69 -45.93
C LEU A 321 7.08 -29.57 -47.26
N ARG A 322 6.71 -28.36 -47.69
CA ARG A 322 6.00 -28.14 -48.96
C ARG A 322 6.81 -28.66 -50.16
N THR A 323 8.11 -28.43 -50.17
CA THR A 323 8.99 -28.85 -51.27
C THR A 323 9.02 -30.38 -51.49
N PRO A 324 9.36 -31.22 -50.49
CA PRO A 324 9.37 -32.67 -50.66
C PRO A 324 7.98 -33.26 -50.87
N ILE A 325 6.93 -32.72 -50.23
CA ILE A 325 5.55 -33.20 -50.46
C ILE A 325 5.11 -32.91 -51.89
N ASN A 326 5.40 -31.72 -52.42
CA ASN A 326 5.09 -31.39 -53.82
C ASN A 326 5.85 -32.27 -54.81
N VAL A 327 7.09 -32.65 -54.49
CA VAL A 327 7.86 -33.61 -55.29
C VAL A 327 7.22 -35.00 -55.25
N ILE A 328 6.82 -35.49 -54.08
CA ILE A 328 6.13 -36.78 -53.92
C ILE A 328 4.79 -36.76 -54.67
N LEU A 329 4.04 -35.67 -54.58
CA LEU A 329 2.76 -35.52 -55.25
C LEU A 329 2.93 -35.49 -56.77
N GLY A 330 3.91 -34.73 -57.28
CA GLY A 330 4.22 -34.70 -58.71
C GLY A 330 4.64 -36.07 -59.25
N TYR A 331 5.45 -36.84 -58.51
CA TYR A 331 5.75 -38.23 -58.90
C TYR A 331 4.53 -39.14 -58.83
N ALA A 332 3.66 -38.96 -57.83
CA ALA A 332 2.41 -39.74 -57.73
C ALA A 332 1.47 -39.44 -58.91
N GLU A 333 1.35 -38.19 -59.33
CA GLU A 333 0.55 -37.77 -60.50
C GLU A 333 1.12 -38.35 -61.81
N MET A 334 2.44 -38.28 -62.01
CA MET A 334 3.08 -38.88 -63.19
C MET A 334 2.88 -40.40 -63.25
N VAL A 335 2.98 -41.09 -62.11
CA VAL A 335 2.74 -42.55 -62.05
C VAL A 335 1.26 -42.87 -62.23
N GLU A 336 0.35 -42.02 -61.74
CA GLU A 336 -1.09 -42.17 -61.94
C GLU A 336 -1.45 -42.10 -63.43
N GLU A 337 -0.91 -41.12 -64.18
CA GLU A 337 -1.16 -40.96 -65.62
C GLU A 337 -0.72 -42.19 -66.44
N GLU A 338 0.37 -42.84 -66.06
CA GLU A 338 0.90 -44.02 -66.75
C GLU A 338 0.29 -45.36 -66.27
N THR A 339 -0.50 -45.34 -65.19
CA THR A 339 -1.06 -46.56 -64.58
C THR A 339 -2.54 -46.74 -64.94
N PRO A 340 -2.91 -47.76 -65.75
CA PRO A 340 -4.31 -48.01 -66.08
C PRO A 340 -5.16 -48.29 -64.83
N ALA A 341 -6.44 -47.88 -64.84
CA ALA A 341 -7.41 -48.12 -63.75
C ALA A 341 -7.59 -49.60 -63.36
N THR A 342 -7.19 -50.52 -64.22
CA THR A 342 -7.22 -51.97 -63.99
C THR A 342 -5.96 -52.52 -63.31
N ASP A 343 -4.87 -51.73 -63.20
CA ASP A 343 -3.65 -52.14 -62.49
C ASP A 343 -3.88 -52.06 -60.97
N PRO A 344 -3.65 -53.14 -60.21
CA PRO A 344 -3.74 -53.13 -58.74
C PRO A 344 -2.92 -52.03 -58.06
N ARG A 345 -1.85 -51.55 -58.70
CA ARG A 345 -0.98 -50.46 -58.20
C ARG A 345 -1.66 -49.10 -58.20
N HIS A 346 -2.66 -48.87 -59.06
CA HIS A 346 -3.36 -47.59 -59.16
C HIS A 346 -3.99 -47.17 -57.82
N VAL A 347 -4.56 -48.11 -57.06
CA VAL A 347 -5.14 -47.84 -55.73
C VAL A 347 -4.09 -47.32 -54.73
N PHE A 348 -2.85 -47.81 -54.82
CA PHE A 348 -1.78 -47.38 -53.93
C PHE A 348 -1.27 -45.98 -54.29
N VAL A 349 -1.14 -45.68 -55.59
CA VAL A 349 -0.76 -44.35 -56.09
C VAL A 349 -1.78 -43.29 -55.68
N LEU A 350 -3.08 -43.59 -55.85
CA LEU A 350 -4.18 -42.74 -55.38
C LEU A 350 -4.11 -42.49 -53.88
N ARG A 351 -3.82 -43.52 -53.06
CA ARG A 351 -3.67 -43.34 -51.60
C ARG A 351 -2.49 -42.46 -51.24
N ILE A 352 -1.36 -42.56 -51.94
CA ILE A 352 -0.19 -41.70 -51.73
C ILE A 352 -0.53 -40.24 -52.07
N ALA A 353 -1.20 -40.01 -53.21
CA ALA A 353 -1.61 -38.67 -53.63
C ALA A 353 -2.64 -38.04 -52.67
N VAL A 354 -3.63 -38.82 -52.21
CA VAL A 354 -4.61 -38.36 -51.20
C VAL A 354 -3.91 -38.03 -49.88
N ALA A 355 -3.07 -38.92 -49.34
CA ALA A 355 -2.36 -38.67 -48.09
C ALA A 355 -1.39 -37.47 -48.18
N GLY A 356 -0.76 -37.25 -49.34
CA GLY A 356 0.09 -36.09 -49.60
C GLY A 356 -0.69 -34.77 -49.58
N ARG A 357 -1.88 -34.75 -50.21
CA ARG A 357 -2.79 -33.59 -50.20
C ARG A 357 -3.34 -33.30 -48.79
N GLU A 358 -3.80 -34.33 -48.08
CA GLU A 358 -4.28 -34.21 -46.69
C GLU A 358 -3.20 -33.65 -45.76
N LEU A 359 -1.94 -34.11 -45.92
CA LEU A 359 -0.82 -33.60 -45.14
C LEU A 359 -0.52 -32.13 -45.46
N LEU A 360 -0.58 -31.73 -46.73
CA LEU A 360 -0.36 -30.35 -47.15
C LEU A 360 -1.43 -29.42 -46.56
N GLU A 361 -2.71 -29.83 -46.63
CA GLU A 361 -3.85 -29.09 -46.06
C GLU A 361 -3.75 -28.97 -44.53
N LEU A 362 -3.30 -30.02 -43.84
CA LEU A 362 -3.07 -29.97 -42.39
C LEU A 362 -1.95 -28.99 -42.01
N ILE A 363 -0.86 -28.95 -42.80
CA ILE A 363 0.25 -28.02 -42.60
C ILE A 363 -0.22 -26.57 -42.84
N GLU A 364 -0.99 -26.35 -43.90
CA GLU A 364 -1.50 -25.02 -44.27
C GLU A 364 -2.53 -24.48 -43.27
N SER A 365 -3.47 -25.31 -42.82
CA SER A 365 -4.42 -24.94 -41.76
C SER A 365 -3.73 -24.64 -40.43
N THR A 366 -2.68 -25.40 -40.07
CA THR A 366 -1.87 -25.12 -38.87
C THR A 366 -1.13 -23.78 -38.99
N LEU A 367 -0.64 -23.44 -40.18
CA LEU A 367 -0.02 -22.14 -40.46
C LEU A 367 -1.00 -20.98 -40.38
N GLU A 368 -2.22 -21.15 -40.91
CA GLU A 368 -3.28 -20.14 -40.85
C GLU A 368 -3.66 -19.83 -39.40
N ILE A 369 -3.86 -20.86 -38.57
CA ILE A 369 -4.09 -20.67 -37.13
C ILE A 369 -2.92 -19.92 -36.48
N GLY A 370 -1.68 -20.29 -36.80
CA GLY A 370 -0.49 -19.60 -36.29
C GLY A 370 -0.38 -18.13 -36.72
N ARG A 371 -0.84 -17.77 -37.91
CA ARG A 371 -0.87 -16.37 -38.40
C ARG A 371 -1.97 -15.55 -37.74
N ILE A 372 -3.14 -16.15 -37.54
CA ILE A 372 -4.28 -15.56 -36.81
C ILE A 372 -3.91 -15.31 -35.35
N GLU A 373 -3.33 -16.30 -34.65
CA GLU A 373 -2.89 -16.17 -33.25
C GLU A 373 -1.82 -15.08 -33.06
N ALA A 374 -0.96 -14.87 -34.07
CA ALA A 374 0.10 -13.86 -34.05
C ALA A 374 -0.39 -12.44 -34.38
N ALA A 375 -1.70 -12.24 -34.63
CA ALA A 375 -2.29 -10.98 -35.09
C ALA A 375 -1.59 -10.36 -36.30
N ARG A 376 -0.98 -11.19 -37.16
CA ARG A 376 -0.22 -10.74 -38.34
C ARG A 376 -1.07 -10.59 -39.60
N ASP A 377 -2.26 -11.16 -39.62
CA ASP A 377 -3.20 -10.97 -40.71
C ASP A 377 -4.15 -9.82 -40.32
N GLU A 378 -3.77 -8.60 -40.70
CA GLU A 378 -4.73 -7.49 -40.75
C GLU A 378 -5.76 -7.83 -41.84
N VAL A 379 -7.02 -7.99 -41.46
CA VAL A 379 -8.14 -8.22 -42.40
C VAL A 379 -8.13 -7.12 -43.45
N ARG A 380 -7.87 -7.47 -44.71
CA ARG A 380 -7.80 -6.49 -45.81
C ARG A 380 -9.17 -6.36 -46.44
N LEU A 381 -9.96 -5.47 -45.86
CA LEU A 381 -11.28 -5.15 -46.38
C LEU A 381 -11.15 -4.44 -47.73
N GLU A 382 -11.40 -5.18 -48.81
CA GLU A 382 -11.42 -4.68 -50.18
C GLU A 382 -12.83 -4.77 -50.77
N SER A 383 -13.12 -3.90 -51.75
CA SER A 383 -14.39 -3.89 -52.45
C SER A 383 -14.39 -4.93 -53.56
N VAL A 384 -15.02 -6.08 -53.32
CA VAL A 384 -15.13 -7.20 -54.26
C VAL A 384 -16.45 -7.12 -55.04
N PRO A 385 -16.44 -6.95 -56.38
CA PRO A 385 -17.66 -6.95 -57.18
C PRO A 385 -18.32 -8.34 -57.18
N LEU A 386 -19.49 -8.47 -56.53
CA LEU A 386 -20.15 -9.76 -56.30
C LEU A 386 -20.48 -10.48 -57.61
N ARG A 387 -20.91 -9.76 -58.64
CA ARG A 387 -21.23 -10.34 -59.95
C ARG A 387 -20.00 -10.97 -60.61
N ALA A 388 -18.85 -10.30 -60.56
CA ALA A 388 -17.62 -10.81 -61.15
C ALA A 388 -17.14 -12.06 -60.41
N PHE A 389 -17.09 -11.99 -59.08
CA PHE A 389 -16.72 -13.11 -58.22
C PHE A 389 -17.64 -14.32 -58.38
N TRP A 390 -18.96 -14.09 -58.43
CA TRP A 390 -19.95 -15.15 -58.64
C TRP A 390 -19.79 -15.85 -60.00
N THR A 391 -19.49 -15.07 -61.04
CA THR A 391 -19.23 -15.61 -62.38
C THR A 391 -17.96 -16.48 -62.40
N GLU A 392 -16.90 -16.01 -61.74
CA GLU A 392 -15.64 -16.76 -61.61
C GLU A 392 -15.83 -18.08 -60.83
N LEU A 393 -16.54 -18.03 -59.70
CA LEU A 393 -16.90 -19.20 -58.91
C LEU A 393 -17.71 -20.22 -59.71
N GLY A 394 -18.66 -19.77 -60.53
CA GLY A 394 -19.46 -20.64 -61.38
C GLY A 394 -18.62 -21.37 -62.42
N GLN A 395 -17.67 -20.66 -63.03
CA GLN A 395 -16.72 -21.24 -63.99
C GLN A 395 -15.78 -22.26 -63.33
N GLY A 396 -15.32 -21.99 -62.10
CA GLY A 396 -14.51 -22.93 -61.33
C GLY A 396 -15.31 -24.18 -60.96
N CYS A 397 -16.51 -24.01 -60.40
CA CYS A 397 -17.41 -25.09 -60.03
C CYS A 397 -17.75 -25.98 -61.22
N ALA A 398 -17.95 -25.41 -62.42
CA ALA A 398 -18.25 -26.14 -63.66
C ALA A 398 -17.20 -27.20 -64.03
N ARG A 399 -15.95 -27.03 -63.57
CA ARG A 399 -14.83 -27.93 -63.86
C ARG A 399 -14.64 -29.03 -62.81
N LEU A 400 -15.38 -28.98 -61.70
CA LEU A 400 -15.25 -29.98 -60.64
C LEU A 400 -15.74 -31.35 -61.13
N PRO A 401 -15.02 -32.45 -60.81
CA PRO A 401 -15.48 -33.80 -61.12
C PRO A 401 -16.79 -34.10 -60.39
N ARG A 402 -17.78 -34.66 -61.10
CA ARG A 402 -19.08 -34.99 -60.52
C ARG A 402 -19.54 -36.37 -60.95
N ARG A 403 -20.31 -37.00 -60.07
CA ARG A 403 -21.04 -38.22 -60.42
C ARG A 403 -22.18 -37.88 -61.39
N PRO A 404 -22.51 -38.74 -62.35
CA PRO A 404 -23.52 -38.46 -63.39
C PRO A 404 -24.91 -38.10 -62.84
N GLU A 405 -25.22 -38.54 -61.61
CA GLU A 405 -26.52 -38.34 -60.97
C GLU A 405 -26.67 -36.96 -60.32
N VAL A 406 -25.61 -36.16 -60.20
CA VAL A 406 -25.63 -34.85 -59.53
C VAL A 406 -25.66 -33.73 -60.56
N ARG A 407 -26.83 -33.09 -60.69
CA ARG A 407 -26.99 -31.87 -61.49
C ARG A 407 -26.65 -30.65 -60.64
N LEU A 408 -25.71 -29.83 -61.10
CA LEU A 408 -25.47 -28.50 -60.53
C LEU A 408 -26.22 -27.50 -61.40
N GLU A 409 -27.02 -26.66 -60.77
CA GLU A 409 -27.66 -25.51 -61.40
C GLU A 409 -27.00 -24.26 -60.81
N TRP A 410 -26.46 -23.40 -61.68
CA TRP A 410 -25.85 -22.13 -61.31
C TRP A 410 -26.83 -21.02 -61.69
N ASP A 411 -27.25 -20.24 -60.72
CA ASP A 411 -28.17 -19.12 -60.97
C ASP A 411 -27.35 -17.86 -61.27
N ASP A 412 -27.54 -17.28 -62.45
CA ASP A 412 -26.86 -16.05 -62.88
C ASP A 412 -27.52 -14.78 -62.31
N GLY A 413 -28.64 -14.92 -61.59
CA GLY A 413 -29.47 -13.86 -61.02
C GLY A 413 -28.89 -13.15 -59.79
N VAL A 414 -27.58 -12.95 -59.71
CA VAL A 414 -26.94 -12.24 -58.59
C VAL A 414 -26.99 -10.74 -58.81
N GLU A 415 -27.30 -9.97 -57.77
CA GLU A 415 -27.36 -8.51 -57.83
C GLU A 415 -25.98 -7.90 -58.10
N ASP A 416 -25.94 -6.77 -58.81
CA ASP A 416 -24.71 -6.07 -59.14
C ASP A 416 -24.27 -5.17 -57.97
N VAL A 417 -23.79 -5.80 -56.90
CA VAL A 417 -23.39 -5.14 -55.65
C VAL A 417 -21.92 -5.44 -55.37
N ALA A 418 -21.20 -4.51 -54.73
CA ALA A 418 -19.86 -4.77 -54.22
C ALA A 418 -19.93 -5.17 -52.74
N LEU A 419 -19.27 -6.26 -52.38
CA LEU A 419 -19.09 -6.67 -50.99
C LEU A 419 -17.79 -6.10 -50.47
N VAL A 420 -17.80 -5.61 -49.23
CA VAL A 420 -16.57 -5.27 -48.52
C VAL A 420 -16.19 -6.48 -47.67
N THR A 421 -15.19 -7.22 -48.11
CA THR A 421 -14.73 -8.46 -47.48
C THR A 421 -13.22 -8.60 -47.64
N ASP A 422 -12.61 -9.47 -46.84
CA ASP A 422 -11.26 -9.98 -47.12
C ASP A 422 -11.35 -10.89 -48.35
N PRO A 423 -10.64 -10.60 -49.46
CA PRO A 423 -10.74 -11.34 -50.72
C PRO A 423 -10.09 -12.73 -50.71
#